data_AF-A0A841CXL7-F1
#
_entry.id   AF-A0A841CXL7-F1
#
_cell.length_a   1.000
_cell.length_b   1.000
_cell.length_c   1.000
_cell.angle_alpha   90.00
_cell.angle_beta   90.00
_cell.angle_gamma   90.00
#
_symmetry.space_group_name_H-M   'P 1'
#
loop_
_entity.id
_entity.type
_entity.pdbx_description
1 polymer ?
#
loop_
_entity_poly.entity_id
_entity_poly.type
_entity_poly.pdbx_seq_one_letter_code
_entity_poly.pdbx_strand_id
1 'polypeptide(L)' 'MDPAHAAFTGKAVWVGPAARDFTGELTGHRARLRTLTQRIVEELEDELRATPEKAARSSATW' A
#
# COMPACT_ATOMS: atom_id res chain seq x y z
N MET A 1 7.60 -13.54 1.15
CA MET A 1 6.27 -13.52 1.79
C MET A 1 6.41 -12.68 3.06
N ASP A 2 5.45 -11.81 3.39
CA ASP A 2 5.54 -10.92 4.57
C ASP A 2 5.57 -11.75 5.88
N PRO A 3 6.57 -11.55 6.76
CA PRO A 3 6.70 -12.29 8.01
C PRO A 3 5.46 -12.21 8.92
N ALA A 4 4.79 -11.06 8.97
CA ALA A 4 3.61 -10.88 9.83
C ALA A 4 2.41 -11.69 9.31
N HIS A 5 2.18 -11.67 8.00
CA HIS A 5 1.13 -12.48 7.37
C HIS A 5 1.40 -13.98 7.56
N ALA A 6 2.65 -14.42 7.39
CA ALA A 6 3.05 -15.83 7.56
C ALA A 6 2.90 -16.32 9.01
N ALA A 7 3.12 -15.44 10.01
CA ALA A 7 2.97 -15.79 11.42
C ALA A 7 1.53 -16.15 11.82
N PHE A 8 0.53 -15.59 11.10
CA PHE A 8 -0.88 -15.86 11.34
C PHE A 8 -1.42 -17.02 10.50
N THR A 9 -0.98 -17.15 9.25
CA THR A 9 -1.51 -18.16 8.32
C THR A 9 -0.75 -19.51 8.37
N GLY A 10 0.43 -19.55 9.00
CA GLY A 10 1.29 -20.75 9.04
C GLY A 10 1.31 -21.53 10.35
N LYS A 11 0.56 -21.15 11.38
CA LYS A 11 0.59 -21.82 12.70
C LYS A 11 -0.48 -22.90 12.81
N ALA A 12 -0.07 -24.12 13.15
CA ALA A 12 -0.92 -25.30 13.33
C ALA A 12 -1.98 -25.20 14.44
N VAL A 13 -1.89 -24.19 15.31
CA VAL A 13 -2.73 -24.06 16.52
C VAL A 13 -4.07 -23.38 16.22
N TRP A 14 -4.18 -22.62 15.13
CA TRP A 14 -5.42 -21.92 14.78
C TRP A 14 -6.06 -22.52 13.53
N VAL A 15 -6.88 -23.55 13.74
CA VAL A 15 -7.58 -24.30 12.68
C VAL A 15 -9.09 -24.26 12.92
N GLY A 16 -9.87 -24.26 11.83
CA GLY A 16 -11.35 -24.25 11.88
C GLY A 16 -11.97 -23.14 11.01
N PRO A 17 -13.31 -23.10 10.89
CA PRO A 17 -14.00 -22.12 10.04
C PRO A 17 -13.61 -20.67 10.37
N ALA A 18 -13.64 -20.28 11.64
CA ALA A 18 -13.26 -18.92 12.07
C ALA A 18 -11.80 -18.55 11.70
N ALA A 19 -10.87 -19.51 11.75
CA ALA A 19 -9.49 -19.28 11.36
C ALA A 19 -9.33 -19.03 9.84
N ARG A 20 -10.14 -19.73 9.03
CA ARG A 20 -10.19 -19.54 7.57
C ARG A 20 -10.78 -18.19 7.21
N ASP A 21 -11.87 -17.80 7.87
CA ASP A 21 -12.53 -16.51 7.64
C ASP A 21 -11.58 -15.36 7.99
N PHE A 22 -10.93 -15.41 9.15
CA PHE A 22 -9.91 -14.44 9.54
C PHE A 22 -8.75 -14.37 8.54
N THR A 23 -8.25 -15.51 8.07
CA THR A 23 -7.20 -15.55 7.05
C THR A 23 -7.65 -14.90 5.75
N GLY A 24 -8.90 -15.12 5.34
CA GLY A 24 -9.50 -14.48 4.17
C GLY A 24 -9.57 -12.96 4.34
N GLU A 25 -10.06 -12.49 5.49
CA GLU A 25 -10.13 -11.06 5.81
C GLU A 25 -8.75 -10.40 5.84
N LEU A 26 -7.77 -11.04 6.48
CA LEU A 26 -6.39 -10.56 6.56
C LEU A 26 -5.75 -10.48 5.17
N THR A 27 -5.98 -11.50 4.33
CA THR A 27 -5.50 -11.51 2.94
C THR A 27 -6.14 -10.39 2.13
N GLY A 28 -7.45 -10.20 2.28
CA GLY A 28 -8.18 -9.12 1.62
C GLY A 28 -7.71 -7.73 2.06
N HIS A 29 -7.50 -7.52 3.35
CA HIS A 29 -6.95 -6.28 3.90
C HIS A 29 -5.56 -5.98 3.35
N ARG A 30 -4.67 -6.99 3.34
CA ARG A 30 -3.33 -6.88 2.75
C ARG A 30 -3.37 -6.51 1.27
N ALA A 31 -4.27 -7.13 0.49
CA ALA A 31 -4.41 -6.81 -0.92
C ALA A 31 -4.82 -5.34 -1.13
N ARG A 32 -5.78 -4.85 -0.33
CA ARG A 32 -6.22 -3.44 -0.36
C ARG A 32 -5.09 -2.48 -0.02
N LEU A 33 -4.31 -2.75 1.03
CA LEU A 33 -3.17 -1.91 1.40
C LEU A 33 -2.14 -1.84 0.27
N ARG A 34 -1.80 -2.98 -0.33
CA ARG A 34 -0.84 -3.01 -1.45
C ARG A 34 -1.32 -2.16 -2.63
N THR A 35 -2.59 -2.30 -3.01
CA THR A 35 -3.17 -1.50 -4.11
C THR A 35 -3.17 0.00 -3.78
N LEU A 36 -3.50 0.37 -2.55
CA LEU A 36 -3.46 1.78 -2.13
C LEU A 36 -2.04 2.35 -2.17
N THR A 37 -1.06 1.62 -1.66
CA THR A 37 0.35 2.04 -1.70
C THR A 37 0.84 2.20 -3.13
N GLN A 38 0.52 1.27 -4.03
CA GLN A 38 0.88 1.38 -5.45
C GLN A 38 0.31 2.65 -6.08
N ARG A 39 -0.97 2.92 -5.84
CA ARG A 39 -1.63 4.12 -6.36
C ARG A 39 -0.99 5.41 -5.85
N ILE A 40 -0.63 5.48 -4.57
CA ILE A 40 0.04 6.66 -4.00
C ILE A 40 1.41 6.88 -4.65
N VAL A 41 2.17 5.81 -4.88
CA VAL A 41 3.47 5.91 -5.55
C VAL A 41 3.30 6.39 -7.00
N GLU A 42 2.35 5.83 -7.74
CA GLU A 42 2.04 6.25 -9.11
C GLU A 42 1.65 7.73 -9.17
N GLU A 43 0.79 8.20 -8.26
CA GLU A 43 0.38 9.59 -8.17
C GLU A 43 1.57 10.53 -7.92
N LEU A 44 2.47 10.17 -6.99
CA LEU A 44 3.68 10.94 -6.72
C LEU A 44 4.66 10.95 -7.91
N GLU A 45 4.80 9.84 -8.62
CA GLU A 45 5.64 9.76 -9.82
C GLU A 45 5.08 10.62 -10.96
N ASP A 46 3.75 10.65 -11.10
CA ASP A 46 3.07 11.49 -12.08
C ASP A 46 3.21 12.98 -11.73
N GLU A 47 3.04 13.36 -10.46
CA GLU A 47 3.29 14.73 -9.98
C GLU A 47 4.74 15.16 -10.22
N LEU A 48 5.70 14.27 -9.94
CA LEU A 48 7.12 14.55 -10.18
C LEU A 48 7.40 14.75 -11.67
N ARG A 49 6.82 13.92 -12.54
CA ARG A 49 6.98 14.04 -14.00
C ARG A 49 6.30 15.30 -14.55
N ALA A 50 5.19 15.72 -13.96
CA ALA A 50 4.50 16.94 -14.31
C ALA A 50 5.23 18.21 -13.81
N THR A 51 6.13 18.07 -12.84
CA THR A 51 6.92 19.18 -12.31
C THR A 51 7.93 19.68 -13.35
N PRO A 52 7.87 20.95 -13.79
CA PRO A 52 8.85 21.49 -14.73
C PRO A 52 10.27 21.51 -14.13
N GLU A 53 11.29 21.09 -14.91
CA GLU A 53 12.70 21.05 -14.47
C GLU A 53 13.26 22.39 -13.98
N LYS A 54 12.64 23.50 -14.37
CA LYS A 54 12.95 24.84 -13.88
C LYS A 54 11.66 25.47 -13.36
N ALA A 55 11.58 25.67 -12.05
CA ALA A 55 10.60 26.57 -11.48
C ALA A 55 10.83 27.96 -12.08
N ALA A 56 9.87 28.48 -12.85
CA ALA A 56 9.88 29.88 -13.20
C ALA A 56 9.90 30.66 -11.88
N ARG A 57 11.00 31.39 -11.63
CA ARG A 57 11.09 32.27 -10.46
C ARG A 57 9.90 33.23 -10.56
N SER A 58 8.92 33.03 -9.68
CA SER A 58 7.79 33.93 -9.57
C SER A 58 8.35 35.31 -9.23
N SER A 59 8.34 36.19 -10.23
CA SER A 59 8.51 37.62 -10.06
C SER A 59 7.21 38.15 -9.44
N ALA A 60 6.92 37.73 -8.21
CA ALA A 60 5.92 38.42 -7.39
C ALA A 60 6.59 39.70 -6.90
N THR A 61 6.54 40.73 -7.75
CA THR A 61 6.84 42.11 -7.38
C THR A 61 5.71 42.56 -6.46
N TRP A 62 6.02 42.71 -5.17
CA TRP A 62 5.22 43.50 -4.23
C TRP A 62 5.62 44.97 -4.34
#